data_AF-A0A7Y4XXC8-F1
#
_entry.id   AF-A0A7Y4XXC8-F1
#
_cell.length_a   1.000
_cell.length_b   1.000
_cell.length_c   1.000
_cell.angle_alpha   90.00
_cell.angle_beta   90.00
_cell.angle_gamma   90.00
#
_symmetry.space_group_name_H-M   'P 1'
#
loop_
_entity.id
_entity.type
_entity.pdbx_description
1 polymer ?
#
loop_
_entity_poly.entity_id
_entity_poly.type
_entity_poly.pdbx_seq_one_letter_code
_entity_poly.pdbx_strand_id
1 'polypeptide(L)' 'MWNMNKVIEINYQQGYIFNVVFDDGTCGNVDFSEYIGKWAIFEPLRDLNLFKAASIDGGTIAWENGADIAPESLYKKISA' A
#
# COMPACT_ATOMS: atom_id res chain seq x y z
N MET A 1 2.06 -19.40 -14.47
CA MET A 1 2.30 -19.46 -13.02
C MET A 1 1.95 -18.08 -12.49
N TRP A 2 1.06 -17.98 -11.51
CA TRP A 2 0.82 -16.72 -10.83
C TRP A 2 2.03 -16.44 -9.94
N ASN A 3 2.81 -15.40 -10.26
CA ASN A 3 3.76 -14.88 -9.30
C ASN A 3 2.97 -14.08 -8.27
N MET A 4 2.85 -14.61 -7.06
CA MET A 4 2.38 -13.84 -5.91
C MET A 4 3.52 -12.94 -5.45
N ASN A 5 3.74 -11.84 -6.18
CA ASN A 5 4.73 -10.86 -5.80
C ASN A 5 4.37 -10.29 -4.43
N LYS A 6 5.33 -10.28 -3.52
CA LYS A 6 5.15 -9.79 -2.14
C LYS A 6 5.74 -8.40 -2.02
N VAL A 7 5.08 -7.52 -1.29
CA VAL A 7 5.70 -6.25 -0.87
C VAL A 7 6.78 -6.57 0.16
N ILE A 8 7.99 -6.07 -0.07
CA ILE A 8 9.15 -6.26 0.82
C ILE A 8 9.67 -4.94 1.41
N GLU A 9 9.34 -3.82 0.79
CA GLU A 9 9.72 -2.49 1.28
C GLU A 9 8.65 -1.46 0.95
N ILE A 10 8.44 -0.53 1.88
CA ILE A 10 7.60 0.66 1.68
C ILE A 10 8.31 1.90 2.21
N ASN A 11 8.30 2.97 1.41
CA ASN A 11 8.91 4.24 1.78
C ASN A 11 7.91 5.37 1.58
N TYR A 12 7.49 6.01 2.66
CA TYR A 12 6.60 7.16 2.59
C TYR A 12 7.25 8.28 1.78
N GLN A 13 6.52 8.85 0.82
CA GLN A 13 7.00 9.95 -0.01
C GLN A 13 6.35 11.27 0.42
N GLN A 14 5.06 11.41 0.18
CA GLN A 14 4.29 12.62 0.46
C GLN A 14 2.79 12.32 0.36
N GLY A 15 1.95 13.15 0.97
CA GLY A 15 0.49 12.99 0.90
C GLY A 15 0.06 11.56 1.24
N TYR A 16 -0.63 10.92 0.29
CA TYR A 16 -1.03 9.51 0.35
C TYR A 16 -0.19 8.61 -0.56
N ILE A 17 1.10 8.92 -0.74
CA ILE A 17 1.99 8.20 -1.67
C ILE A 17 3.07 7.45 -0.91
N PHE A 18 3.19 6.16 -1.21
CA PHE A 18 4.36 5.34 -0.84
C PHE A 18 5.08 4.88 -2.10
N ASN A 19 6.41 4.83 -2.03
CA ASN A 19 7.18 3.98 -2.93
C ASN A 19 7.12 2.55 -2.40
N VAL A 20 6.73 1.60 -3.26
CA VAL A 20 6.53 0.20 -2.92
C VAL A 20 7.54 -0.63 -3.71
N VAL A 21 8.20 -1.58 -3.05
CA VAL A 21 9.16 -2.52 -3.66
C VAL A 21 8.65 -3.95 -3.48
N PHE A 22 8.65 -4.71 -4.57
CA PHE A 22 8.31 -6.13 -4.60
C PHE A 22 9.54 -7.03 -4.56
N ASP A 23 9.33 -8.28 -4.16
CA ASP A 23 10.36 -9.34 -4.10
C ASP A 23 11.00 -9.69 -5.46
N ASP A 24 10.33 -9.39 -6.57
CA ASP A 24 10.87 -9.54 -7.93
C ASP A 24 11.71 -8.32 -8.41
N GLY A 25 11.88 -7.32 -7.56
CA GLY A 25 12.62 -6.09 -7.84
C GLY A 25 11.77 -4.99 -8.50
N THR A 26 10.50 -5.26 -8.85
CA THR A 26 9.59 -4.22 -9.35
C THR A 26 9.34 -3.19 -8.25
N CYS A 27 9.44 -1.90 -8.59
CA CYS A 27 9.14 -0.82 -7.65
C CYS A 27 8.46 0.37 -8.32
N GLY A 28 7.75 1.17 -7.52
CA GLY A 28 7.12 2.39 -8.01
C GLY A 28 6.32 3.15 -6.96
N ASN A 29 5.97 4.39 -7.29
CA ASN A 29 5.15 5.23 -6.43
C ASN A 29 3.68 4.87 -6.61
N VAL A 30 3.02 4.52 -5.52
CA VAL A 30 1.59 4.21 -5.49
C VAL A 30 0.87 5.30 -4.73
N ASP A 31 -0.11 5.93 -5.38
CA ASP A 31 -1.03 6.88 -4.75
C ASP A 31 -2.25 6.14 -4.19
N PHE A 32 -2.45 6.29 -2.88
CA PHE A 32 -3.51 5.68 -2.11
C PHE A 32 -4.74 6.58 -1.93
N SER A 33 -4.71 7.81 -2.46
CA SER A 33 -5.78 8.80 -2.29
C SER A 33 -7.16 8.27 -2.70
N GLU A 34 -7.23 7.36 -3.69
CA GLU A 34 -8.48 6.75 -4.14
C GLU A 34 -9.14 5.79 -3.13
N TYR A 35 -8.38 5.29 -2.14
CA TYR A 35 -8.91 4.41 -1.10
C TYR A 35 -9.47 5.19 0.08
N ILE A 36 -8.96 6.41 0.30
CA ILE A 36 -9.30 7.24 1.45
C ILE A 36 -10.80 7.58 1.42
N GLY A 37 -11.52 7.03 2.38
CA GLY A 37 -12.97 7.18 2.50
C GLY A 37 -13.81 6.49 1.42
N LYS A 38 -13.20 5.64 0.60
CA LYS A 38 -13.95 4.78 -0.33
C LYS A 38 -14.78 3.74 0.43
N TRP A 39 -14.24 3.25 1.54
CA TRP A 39 -14.89 2.30 2.45
C TRP A 39 -14.62 2.70 3.90
N ALA A 40 -15.53 2.32 4.80
CA ALA A 40 -15.43 2.68 6.23
C ALA A 40 -14.10 2.25 6.88
N ILE A 41 -13.49 1.14 6.43
CA ILE A 41 -12.20 0.67 6.94
C ILE A 41 -11.02 1.62 6.59
N PHE A 42 -11.14 2.40 5.52
CA PHE A 42 -10.12 3.35 5.08
C PHE A 42 -10.41 4.79 5.53
N GLU A 43 -11.59 5.09 6.08
CA GLU A 43 -11.91 6.43 6.60
C GLU A 43 -10.92 6.92 7.68
N PRO A 44 -10.48 6.09 8.65
CA PRO A 44 -9.47 6.52 9.62
C PRO A 44 -8.15 6.98 9.00
N LEU A 45 -7.80 6.48 7.80
CA LEU A 45 -6.56 6.86 7.12
C LEU A 45 -6.55 8.30 6.62
N ARG A 46 -7.64 9.07 6.76
CA ARG A 46 -7.60 10.53 6.61
C ARG A 46 -6.64 11.21 7.59
N ASP A 47 -6.41 10.59 8.75
CA ASP A 47 -5.30 10.98 9.62
C ASP A 47 -3.98 10.53 9.00
N LEU A 48 -3.19 11.50 8.53
CA LEU A 48 -1.90 11.22 7.91
C LEU A 48 -0.90 10.56 8.86
N ASN A 49 -1.03 10.69 10.17
CA ASN A 49 -0.17 9.98 11.10
C ASN A 49 -0.47 8.49 11.09
N LEU A 50 -1.75 8.12 11.09
CA LEU A 50 -2.16 6.74 10.93
C LEU A 50 -1.75 6.22 9.55
N PHE A 51 -2.00 6.98 8.49
CA PHE A 51 -1.59 6.59 7.13
C PHE A 51 -0.08 6.33 7.00
N LYS A 52 0.75 7.21 7.58
CA LYS A 52 2.22 7.07 7.58
C LYS A 52 2.71 5.87 8.39
N ALA A 53 1.92 5.40 9.36
CA ALA A 53 2.21 4.21 10.16
C ALA A 53 1.88 2.90 9.42
N ALA A 54 1.71 2.94 8.10
CA ALA A 54 1.63 1.75 7.27
C ALA A 54 2.82 0.81 7.53
N SER A 55 2.56 -0.48 7.51
CA SER A 55 3.56 -1.52 7.69
C SER A 55 3.33 -2.65 6.70
N ILE A 56 4.34 -3.51 6.54
CA ILE A 56 4.21 -4.73 5.74
C ILE A 56 3.80 -5.85 6.67
N ASP A 57 2.68 -6.49 6.35
CA ASP A 57 2.21 -7.70 7.04
C ASP A 57 1.84 -8.74 5.98
N GLY A 58 2.28 -9.98 6.12
CA GLY A 58 1.97 -11.06 5.16
C GLY A 58 2.34 -10.80 3.68
N GLY A 59 3.18 -9.81 3.37
CA GLY A 59 3.49 -9.39 1.99
C GLY A 59 2.50 -8.39 1.37
N THR A 60 1.60 -7.83 2.18
CA THR A 60 0.68 -6.73 1.86
C THR A 60 1.10 -5.44 2.58
N ILE A 61 0.47 -4.31 2.25
CA ILE A 61 0.55 -3.08 3.04
C ILE A 61 -0.67 -3.02 3.95
N ALA A 62 -0.45 -2.84 5.25
CA ALA A 62 -1.48 -2.84 6.27
C ALA A 62 -1.30 -1.71 7.31
N TRP A 63 -2.40 -1.37 7.98
CA TRP A 63 -2.49 -0.36 9.03
C TRP A 63 -3.05 -0.97 10.32
N GLU A 64 -2.72 -0.38 11.47
CA GLU A 64 -3.14 -0.88 12.80
C GLU A 64 -4.66 -0.98 13.00
N ASN A 65 -5.43 -0.22 12.22
CA ASN A 65 -6.89 -0.27 12.24
C ASN A 65 -7.46 -1.48 11.47
N GLY A 66 -6.60 -2.36 10.94
CA GLY A 66 -6.97 -3.55 10.18
C GLY A 66 -7.25 -3.31 8.70
N ALA A 67 -7.01 -2.09 8.18
CA ALA A 67 -7.04 -1.84 6.75
C ALA A 67 -5.82 -2.48 6.08
N ASP A 68 -6.01 -3.07 4.91
CA ASP A 68 -4.92 -3.60 4.08
C ASP A 68 -5.22 -3.45 2.58
N ILE A 69 -4.15 -3.44 1.77
CA ILE A 69 -4.27 -3.43 0.31
C ILE A 69 -3.34 -4.49 -0.28
N ALA A 70 -3.97 -5.55 -0.77
CA ALA A 70 -3.30 -6.74 -1.30
C ALA A 70 -2.27 -6.41 -2.41
N PRO A 71 -1.15 -7.15 -2.46
CA PRO A 71 -0.02 -6.87 -3.34
C PRO A 71 -0.39 -6.80 -4.83
N GLU A 72 -1.34 -7.60 -5.30
CA GLU A 72 -1.77 -7.59 -6.70
C GLU A 72 -2.45 -6.29 -7.11
N SER A 73 -3.09 -5.59 -6.16
CA SER A 73 -3.70 -4.29 -6.42
C SER A 73 -2.63 -3.21 -6.55
N LEU A 74 -1.59 -3.28 -5.72
CA LEU A 74 -0.44 -2.37 -5.75
C LEU A 74 0.41 -2.59 -7.00
N TYR A 75 0.68 -3.86 -7.35
CA TYR A 75 1.50 -4.21 -8.51
C TYR A 75 0.88 -3.72 -9.82
N LYS A 76 -0.45 -3.86 -9.97
CA LYS A 76 -1.20 -3.34 -11.12
C LYS A 76 -1.08 -1.82 -11.27
N LYS A 77 -0.92 -1.06 -10.18
CA LYS A 77 -0.76 0.40 -10.23
C LYS A 77 0.63 0.83 -10.71
N ILE A 78 1.65 -0.02 -10.54
CA ILE A 78 3.03 0.26 -10.96
C ILE A 78 3.28 -0.16 -12.40
N SER A 79 2.63 -1.24 -12.85
CA SER A 79 2.80 -1.78 -14.21
C SER A 79 1.86 -1.18 -15.26
N ALA A 80 1.06 -0.17 -14.90
CA ALA A 80 0.07 0.46 -15.78
C ALA A 80 0.60 1.72 -16.48
#